data_AF-A0A4Z0YFC6-F1
#
_entry.id   AF-A0A4Z0YFC6-F1
#
_cell.length_a   1.000
_cell.length_b   1.000
_cell.length_c   1.000
_cell.angle_alpha   90.00
_cell.angle_beta   90.00
_cell.angle_gamma   90.00
#
_symmetry.space_group_name_H-M   'P 1'
#
loop_
_entity.id
_entity.type
_entity.pdbx_description
1 polymer ?
#
loop_
_entity_poly.entity_id
_entity_poly.type
_entity_poly.pdbx_seq_one_letter_code
_entity_poly.pdbx_strand_id
1 'polypeptide(L)' 'MARIMDIRKCDREIRVNSRTVMDVQYNDEYFSMWVYKAGQERGLDLCPLSIQLDAEIAGRLVNYLNQFLKNKN' A
#
# COMPACT_ATOMS: atom_id res chain seq x y z
N MET A 1 -6.32 9.11 -8.60
CA MET A 1 -5.86 8.37 -7.40
C MET A 1 -6.84 7.25 -7.10
N ALA A 2 -6.42 6.15 -6.48
CA ALA A 2 -7.28 5.01 -6.17
C ALA A 2 -7.50 4.90 -4.66
N ARG A 3 -8.74 5.11 -4.23
CA ARG A 3 -9.19 4.81 -2.87
C ARG A 3 -9.43 3.32 -2.74
N ILE A 4 -8.79 2.71 -1.75
CA ILE A 4 -9.05 1.31 -1.40
C ILE A 4 -10.33 1.28 -0.57
N MET A 5 -11.34 0.59 -1.10
CA MET A 5 -12.65 0.47 -0.46
C MET A 5 -12.77 -0.76 0.44
N ASP A 6 -11.89 -1.75 0.27
CA ASP A 6 -11.89 -2.96 1.08
C ASP A 6 -10.52 -3.67 1.04
N ILE A 7 -10.18 -4.35 2.14
CA ILE A 7 -9.01 -5.22 2.26
C ILE A 7 -9.45 -6.55 2.89
N ARG A 8 -9.21 -7.63 2.16
CA ARG A 8 -9.52 -9.00 2.59
C ARG A 8 -8.29 -9.90 2.50
N LYS A 9 -8.19 -10.83 3.45
CA LYS A 9 -7.24 -11.94 3.35
C LYS A 9 -7.68 -12.90 2.24
N CYS A 10 -6.73 -13.42 1.47
CA CYS A 10 -6.98 -14.49 0.51
C CYS A 10 -6.00 -15.64 0.71
N ASP A 11 -6.45 -16.85 0.38
CA ASP A 11 -5.63 -18.08 0.48
C ASP A 11 -4.74 -18.31 -0.75
N ARG A 12 -4.96 -17.55 -1.82
CA ARG A 12 -4.15 -17.61 -3.04
C ARG A 12 -2.88 -16.78 -2.88
N GLU A 13 -1.77 -17.33 -3.36
CA GLU A 13 -0.51 -16.59 -3.43
C GLU A 13 -0.63 -15.41 -4.40
N ILE A 14 -0.28 -14.22 -3.91
CA ILE A 14 -0.24 -13.00 -4.71
C ILE A 14 1.19 -12.85 -5.24
N ARG A 15 1.36 -12.78 -6.56
CA ARG A 15 2.67 -12.54 -7.18
C ARG A 15 3.26 -11.22 -6.67
N VAL A 16 4.48 -11.28 -6.14
CA VAL A 16 5.21 -10.10 -5.66
C VAL A 16 5.85 -9.37 -6.83
N ASN A 17 5.47 -8.12 -7.03
CA ASN A 17 6.13 -7.21 -7.96
C ASN A 17 6.80 -6.09 -7.16
N SER A 18 8.11 -5.92 -7.31
CA SER A 18 8.87 -4.92 -6.57
C SER A 18 8.47 -3.49 -6.97
N ARG A 19 8.08 -2.69 -5.98
CA ARG A 19 7.74 -1.28 -6.13
C ARG A 19 8.39 -0.45 -5.04
N THR A 20 8.75 0.78 -5.38
CA THR A 20 9.36 1.74 -4.46
C THR A 20 8.32 2.75 -4.05
N VAL A 21 8.14 2.94 -2.73
CA VAL A 21 7.34 4.05 -2.18
C VAL A 21 8.18 5.32 -2.30
N MET A 22 7.67 6.33 -3.00
CA MET A 22 8.34 7.63 -3.12
C MET A 22 7.94 8.56 -1.99
N ASP A 23 6.63 8.72 -1.82
CA ASP A 23 6.06 9.66 -0.87
C ASP A 23 4.93 9.03 -0.07
N VAL A 24 4.83 9.47 1.18
CA VAL A 24 3.75 9.16 2.10
C VAL A 24 3.20 10.48 2.62
N GLN A 25 1.89 10.63 2.57
CA GLN A 25 1.17 11.78 3.10
C GLN A 25 -0.05 11.28 3.86
N TYR A 26 -0.45 11.98 4.91
CA TYR A 26 -1.72 11.75 5.57
C TYR A 26 -2.39 13.06 5.99
N ASN A 27 -3.71 13.03 6.07
CA ASN A 27 -4.55 14.07 6.65
C ASN A 27 -5.63 13.41 7.52
N ASP A 28 -6.63 14.18 7.95
CA ASP A 28 -7.70 13.69 8.83
C ASP A 28 -8.59 12.60 8.19
N GLU A 29 -8.63 12.53 6.85
CA GLU A 29 -9.51 11.60 6.13
C GLU A 29 -8.76 10.38 5.56
N TYR A 30 -7.51 10.58 5.10
CA TYR A 30 -6.80 9.60 4.31
C TYR A 30 -5.32 9.50 4.65
N PHE A 31 -4.85 8.26 4.70
CA PHE A 31 -3.45 7.91 4.53
C PHE A 31 -3.19 7.60 3.04
N SER A 32 -2.19 8.26 2.45
CA SER A 32 -1.88 8.20 1.02
C SER A 32 -0.42 7.80 0.77
N MET A 33 -0.20 6.94 -0.21
CA MET A 33 1.13 6.55 -0.68
C MET A 33 1.22 6.60 -2.20
N TRP A 34 2.37 7.03 -2.72
CA TRP A 34 2.72 6.89 -4.13
C TRP A 34 3.80 5.84 -4.33
N VAL A 35 3.54 4.91 -5.24
CA VAL A 35 4.48 3.82 -5.57
C VAL A 35 4.77 3.74 -7.06
N TYR A 36 6.03 3.45 -7.40
CA TYR A 36 6.51 3.26 -8.78
C TYR A 36 7.04 1.84 -8.98
N LYS A 37 7.22 1.40 -10.23
CA LYS A 37 8.02 0.18 -10.46
C LYS A 37 9.43 0.44 -9.93
N ALA A 38 10.03 -0.55 -9.26
CA ALA A 38 11.42 -0.46 -8.84
C ALA A 38 12.33 -0.16 -10.06
N GLY A 39 13.23 0.81 -9.93
CA GLY A 39 14.12 1.27 -11.00
C GLY A 39 13.58 2.42 -11.86
N GLN A 40 12.34 2.88 -11.65
CA GLN A 40 11.78 4.04 -12.35
C GLN A 40 11.89 5.34 -11.54
N GLU A 41 12.61 5.40 -10.42
CA GLU A 41 12.61 6.52 -9.48
C GLU A 41 13.13 7.86 -10.07
N ARG A 42 13.69 7.85 -11.29
CA ARG A 42 14.38 9.00 -11.91
C ARG A 42 14.01 9.27 -13.39
N GLY A 43 12.94 8.65 -13.90
CA GLY A 43 12.50 8.78 -15.31
C GLY A 43 11.49 9.91 -15.55
N LEU A 44 11.27 10.29 -16.82
CA LEU A 44 10.31 11.33 -17.23
C LEU A 44 8.85 10.82 -17.32
N ASP A 45 8.64 9.51 -17.52
CA ASP A 45 7.31 8.87 -17.59
C ASP A 45 6.95 8.17 -16.27
N LEU A 46 6.75 8.97 -15.24
CA LEU A 46 6.30 8.52 -13.94
C LEU A 46 4.78 8.39 -13.93
N CYS A 47 4.26 7.17 -14.08
CA CYS A 47 2.85 6.84 -13.77
C CYS A 47 2.76 6.18 -12.38
N PRO A 48 2.67 6.97 -11.29
CA PRO A 48 2.57 6.40 -9.95
C PRO A 48 1.26 5.62 -9.80
N LEU A 49 1.34 4.49 -9.12
CA LEU A 49 0.17 3.93 -8.49
C LEU A 49 0.00 4.63 -7.14
N SER A 50 -1.16 5.24 -6.93
CA SER A 50 -1.53 5.83 -5.65
C SER A 50 -2.36 4.83 -4.84
N ILE A 51 -2.06 4.67 -3.56
CA ILE A 51 -2.87 3.92 -2.60
C ILE A 51 -3.40 4.92 -1.58
N GLN A 52 -4.71 4.96 -1.38
CA GLN A 52 -5.33 5.77 -0.33
C GLN A 52 -6.23 4.91 0.55
N LEU A 53 -6.06 5.03 1.87
CA LEU A 53 -6.79 4.29 2.89
C LEU A 53 -7.47 5.30 3.81
N ASP A 54 -8.75 5.12 4.10
CA ASP A 54 -9.38 5.80 5.23
C ASP A 54 -9.03 5.11 6.56
N ALA A 55 -9.48 5.67 7.67
CA ALA A 55 -9.19 5.16 9.00
C ALA A 55 -9.67 3.71 9.21
N GLU A 56 -10.83 3.34 8.65
CA GLU A 56 -11.38 1.99 8.80
C GLU A 56 -10.49 0.97 8.07
N ILE A 57 -10.18 1.24 6.80
CA ILE A 57 -9.36 0.36 5.97
C ILE A 57 -7.92 0.30 6.50
N ALA A 58 -7.36 1.43 6.95
CA ALA A 58 -6.06 1.48 7.59
C ALA A 58 -6.02 0.61 8.87
N GLY A 59 -7.06 0.67 9.70
CA GLY A 59 -7.18 -0.18 10.89
C GLY A 59 -7.20 -1.68 10.55
N ARG A 60 -7.95 -2.07 9.50
CA ARG A 60 -7.95 -3.45 9.00
C ARG A 60 -6.57 -3.88 8.52
N LEU A 61 -5.86 -3.01 7.78
CA LEU A 61 -4.50 -3.29 7.31
C LEU A 61 -3.53 -3.51 8.48
N VAL A 62 -3.58 -2.66 9.51
CA VAL A 62 -2.75 -2.80 10.72
C VAL A 62 -2.95 -4.15 11.38
N ASN A 63 -4.19 -4.63 11.49
CA ASN A 63 -4.48 -5.95 12.05
C ASN A 63 -3.81 -7.08 11.26
N TYR A 64 -3.88 -7.04 9.92
CA TYR A 64 -3.21 -8.03 9.07
C TYR A 64 -1.68 -7.95 9.17
N LEU A 65 -1.12 -6.73 9.20
CA LEU A 65 0.32 -6.53 9.38
C LEU A 65 0.81 -7.11 10.71
N ASN A 66 0.07 -6.87 11.80
CA ASN A 66 0.38 -7.41 13.11
C ASN A 66 0.34 -8.95 13.13
N GLN A 67 -0.66 -9.57 12.49
CA GLN A 67 -0.71 -11.04 12.35
C GLN A 67 0.49 -11.58 11.56
N PHE A 68 0.84 -10.94 10.44
CA PHE A 68 1.98 -11.31 9.63
C PHE A 68 3.30 -11.23 10.40
N LEU A 69 3.51 -10.16 11.16
CA LEU A 69 4.73 -9.97 11.97
C LEU A 69 4.83 -10.97 13.12
N LYS A 70 3.71 -11.30 13.78
CA LYS A 70 3.68 -12.34 14.83
C LYS A 70 4.06 -13.72 14.30
N ASN A 71 3.68 -14.05 13.08
CA ASN A 71 4.02 -15.34 12.46
C ASN A 71 5.48 -15.42 11.96
N LYS A 72 6.23 -14.31 12.01
CA LYS A 72 7.65 -14.26 11.63
C LYS A 72 8.62 -14.34 12.82
N ASN A 73 8.11 -14.18 14.04
CA ASN A 73 8.86 -14.30 15.29
C ASN A 73 8.56 -15.65 15.95
#